data_AF-G3JFB7-F1
#
_entry.id   AF-G3JFB7-F1
#
_cell.length_a   1.000
_cell.length_b   1.000
_cell.length_c   1.000
_cell.angle_alpha   90.00
_cell.angle_beta   90.00
_cell.angle_gamma   90.00
#
_symmetry.space_group_name_H-M   'P 1'
#
loop_
_entity.id
_entity.type
_entity.pdbx_description
1 polymer ?
#
loop_
_entity_poly.entity_id
_entity_poly.type
_entity_poly.pdbx_seq_one_letter_code
_entity_poly.pdbx_strand_id
1 'polypeptide(L)'
;MTLIPARRAVAFTIEAGQEVKITNTFGKQVLDFWAFNPQDANDFLSMVHTRTVLRKVSIAKGDKLYSTRRKPILTLVEDTTKGVHDMIWSACDAQRYRMQGVEGYHDNCTDNMHKVLHDKFPDFPMAADWVPDPLNLFMNIAIDHHGGLDIRPPTSERGQYVIIKAETTLLIVMSSCPQDIDPVNAGMPTDCDYEIVGASQAAEPSLALTPSLSSRPPPSKVKVALSVDFDAVSHWLGTGCHADNNMADYSSGIFAGQVGVYRLLDMFKKNGVADKMTWFIPGHTTETFPEAAKAVFESGAEIGLHGYAHEGIAQMTEEQEKDVLLKCIDVAEKLTGKKPRGYRAPMYTIRETTVKLLREHEFLYDSSLMHHDSQPYFTPADLPIKPIDFSQPASSWLEPSPITSQGYPAEGLHPLVELPCGWYNEDMMPMMYLPHLANSMGYVSTRVVEQMWKDKFLWLWETGYKEGGDAMDFVFPILVHPDVSGLAHIIGMIDRFIQWLKSFGDSVEFCRCEDIAEAWLAEQQGKEKR
;
A
#
# COMPACT_ATOMS: atom_id res chain seq x y z
N MET A 1 43.40 -3.40 6.76
CA MET A 1 42.33 -4.41 6.65
C MET A 1 41.70 -4.62 8.01
N THR A 2 40.37 -4.56 8.05
CA THR A 2 39.53 -4.72 9.24
C THR A 2 38.85 -6.07 9.17
N LEU A 3 38.79 -6.78 10.30
CA LEU A 3 38.26 -8.14 10.37
C LEU A 3 36.72 -8.17 10.30
N ILE A 4 36.18 -9.15 9.57
CA ILE A 4 34.80 -9.63 9.66
C ILE A 4 34.85 -11.02 10.32
N PRO A 5 34.62 -11.11 11.64
CA PRO A 5 34.78 -12.36 12.37
C PRO A 5 33.84 -13.45 11.85
N ALA A 6 34.31 -14.69 11.83
CA ALA A 6 33.51 -15.85 11.49
C ALA A 6 32.21 -15.86 12.30
N ARG A 7 31.11 -16.20 11.64
CA ARG A 7 29.77 -16.29 12.24
C ARG A 7 29.22 -14.96 12.81
N ARG A 8 29.82 -13.81 12.48
CA ARG A 8 29.41 -12.48 12.96
C ARG A 8 29.25 -11.50 11.80
N ALA A 9 28.61 -10.37 12.10
CA ALA A 9 28.44 -9.29 11.15
C ALA A 9 29.17 -8.00 11.56
N VAL A 10 29.46 -7.18 10.55
CA VAL A 10 29.94 -5.80 10.68
C VAL A 10 28.97 -4.87 9.95
N ALA A 11 28.84 -3.64 10.45
CA ALA A 11 28.13 -2.57 9.78
C ALA A 11 28.93 -1.26 9.83
N PHE A 12 28.87 -0.48 8.76
CA PHE A 12 29.52 0.82 8.61
C PHE A 12 28.90 1.61 7.44
N THR A 13 29.08 2.93 7.46
CA THR A 13 28.70 3.81 6.35
C THR A 13 29.85 3.92 5.35
N ILE A 14 29.50 3.98 4.07
CA ILE A 14 30.41 4.28 2.96
C ILE A 14 29.86 5.45 2.16
N GLU A 15 30.70 6.42 1.81
CA GLU A 15 30.30 7.60 1.03
C GLU A 15 30.30 7.31 -0.48
N ALA A 16 29.55 8.11 -1.23
CA ALA A 16 29.56 8.05 -2.69
C ALA A 16 31.00 8.16 -3.24
N GLY A 17 31.34 7.28 -4.18
CA GLY A 17 32.67 7.22 -4.80
C GLY A 17 33.70 6.39 -4.04
N GLN A 18 33.49 6.09 -2.75
CA GLN A 18 34.37 5.19 -2.01
C GLN A 18 34.16 3.74 -2.44
N GLU A 19 35.17 2.91 -2.19
CA GLU A 19 35.18 1.50 -2.51
C GLU A 19 35.33 0.67 -1.25
N VAL A 20 34.64 -0.47 -1.19
CA VAL A 20 34.89 -1.51 -0.20
C VAL A 20 35.58 -2.68 -0.88
N LYS A 21 36.82 -2.95 -0.48
CA LYS A 21 37.54 -4.17 -0.83
C LYS A 21 37.23 -5.24 0.20
N ILE A 22 36.74 -6.39 -0.26
CA ILE A 22 36.35 -7.52 0.59
C ILE A 22 37.22 -8.71 0.21
N THR A 23 38.05 -9.17 1.14
CA THR A 23 39.04 -10.24 0.94
C THR A 23 38.61 -11.50 1.67
N ASN A 24 38.57 -12.62 0.94
CA ASN A 24 38.32 -13.94 1.51
C ASN A 24 39.63 -14.48 2.12
N THR A 25 39.89 -14.13 3.37
CA THR A 25 41.21 -14.24 4.03
C THR A 25 41.73 -15.67 4.08
N PHE A 26 40.84 -16.64 4.33
CA PHE A 26 41.17 -18.07 4.41
C PHE A 26 40.71 -18.86 3.18
N GLY A 27 39.93 -18.23 2.29
CA GLY A 27 39.24 -18.91 1.21
C GLY A 27 37.96 -19.58 1.72
N LYS A 28 37.03 -19.85 0.80
CA LYS A 28 35.79 -20.60 1.05
C LYS A 28 34.75 -19.96 1.99
N GLN A 29 34.99 -18.79 2.59
CA GLN A 29 33.95 -18.11 3.37
C GLN A 29 32.93 -17.41 2.47
N VAL A 30 31.64 -17.60 2.73
CA VAL A 30 30.53 -16.85 2.12
C VAL A 30 30.20 -15.62 2.97
N LEU A 31 29.91 -14.51 2.30
CA LEU A 31 29.49 -13.26 2.93
C LEU A 31 28.12 -12.85 2.41
N ASP A 32 27.16 -12.74 3.32
CA ASP A 32 25.88 -12.10 3.03
C ASP A 32 26.11 -10.58 3.11
N PHE A 33 25.91 -9.89 1.98
CA PHE A 33 26.16 -8.46 1.82
C PHE A 33 24.85 -7.71 1.60
N TRP A 34 24.62 -6.67 2.41
CA TRP A 34 23.52 -5.73 2.26
C TRP A 34 24.03 -4.30 2.17
N ALA A 35 23.24 -3.47 1.49
CA ALA A 35 23.44 -2.02 1.49
C ALA A 35 22.09 -1.32 1.59
N PHE A 36 22.00 -0.34 2.46
CA PHE A 36 20.79 0.44 2.70
C PHE A 36 21.07 1.92 2.45
N ASN A 37 20.05 2.65 2.03
CA ASN A 37 20.03 4.10 2.17
C ASN A 37 19.99 4.43 3.68
N PRO A 38 20.96 5.18 4.24
CA PRO A 38 21.01 5.46 5.67
C PRO A 38 19.79 6.25 6.19
N GLN A 39 19.08 6.96 5.31
CA GLN A 39 17.92 7.78 5.63
C GLN A 39 16.57 7.11 5.33
N ASP A 40 16.56 5.98 4.62
CA ASP A 40 15.33 5.25 4.26
C ASP A 40 15.60 3.75 4.20
N ALA A 41 15.18 3.03 5.25
CA ALA A 41 15.36 1.57 5.33
C ALA A 41 14.60 0.79 4.25
N ASN A 42 13.65 1.41 3.53
CA ASN A 42 12.93 0.78 2.42
C ASN A 42 13.65 0.95 1.07
N ASP A 43 14.67 1.81 0.98
CA ASP A 43 15.54 1.97 -0.20
C ASP A 43 16.86 1.23 0.02
N PHE A 44 16.93 -0.01 -0.43
CA PHE A 44 18.07 -0.90 -0.17
C PHE A 44 18.43 -1.74 -1.40
N LEU A 45 19.63 -2.31 -1.37
CA LEU A 45 20.16 -3.22 -2.39
C LEU A 45 19.19 -4.39 -2.63
N SER A 46 18.66 -4.47 -3.84
CA SER A 46 17.61 -5.42 -4.16
C SER A 46 18.06 -6.41 -5.24
N MET A 47 18.16 -7.68 -4.86
CA MET A 47 18.53 -8.74 -5.79
C MET A 47 17.48 -8.95 -6.88
N VAL A 48 16.19 -8.89 -6.56
CA VAL A 48 15.12 -9.02 -7.58
C VAL A 48 15.19 -7.91 -8.63
N HIS A 49 15.43 -6.66 -8.22
CA HIS A 49 15.58 -5.54 -9.16
C HIS A 49 16.88 -5.66 -9.96
N THR A 50 17.98 -6.04 -9.30
CA THR A 50 19.28 -6.25 -9.95
C THR A 50 19.20 -7.34 -11.01
N ARG A 51 18.64 -8.51 -10.70
CA ARG A 51 18.40 -9.60 -11.68
C ARG A 51 17.53 -9.13 -12.84
N THR A 52 16.48 -8.36 -12.56
CA THR A 52 15.58 -7.81 -13.59
C THR A 52 16.31 -6.87 -14.55
N VAL A 53 17.12 -5.94 -14.03
CA VAL A 53 17.80 -4.93 -14.84
C VAL A 53 18.98 -5.54 -15.62
N LEU A 54 19.78 -6.38 -14.97
CA LEU A 54 20.92 -7.03 -15.63
C LEU A 54 20.47 -8.15 -16.57
N ARG A 55 19.29 -8.73 -16.34
CA ARG A 55 18.82 -9.99 -16.96
C ARG A 55 19.82 -11.13 -16.74
N LYS A 56 20.38 -11.18 -15.54
CA LYS A 56 21.39 -12.16 -15.09
C LYS A 56 21.04 -12.66 -13.71
N VAL A 57 21.48 -13.89 -13.41
CA VAL A 57 21.40 -14.51 -12.07
C VAL A 57 22.72 -14.47 -11.31
N SER A 58 23.80 -14.04 -11.97
CA SER A 58 25.11 -13.79 -11.36
C SER A 58 25.65 -12.43 -11.83
N ILE A 59 26.47 -11.81 -11.00
CA ILE A 59 27.11 -10.52 -11.27
C ILE A 59 28.51 -10.73 -11.86
N ALA A 60 28.95 -9.80 -12.70
CA ALA A 60 30.30 -9.78 -13.25
C ALA A 60 30.94 -8.40 -13.05
N LYS A 61 32.27 -8.33 -13.17
CA LYS A 61 33.01 -7.07 -13.17
C LYS A 61 32.37 -6.07 -14.16
N GLY A 62 32.09 -4.87 -13.67
CA GLY A 62 31.44 -3.78 -14.39
C GLY A 62 29.92 -3.72 -14.23
N ASP A 63 29.28 -4.76 -13.69
CA ASP A 63 27.84 -4.73 -13.43
C ASP A 63 27.51 -3.75 -12.30
N LYS A 64 26.42 -3.02 -12.48
CA LYS A 64 25.80 -2.17 -11.46
C LYS A 64 24.75 -2.95 -10.69
N LEU A 65 24.64 -2.71 -9.39
CA LEU A 65 23.63 -3.28 -8.52
C LEU A 65 22.61 -2.19 -8.15
N TYR A 66 21.35 -2.60 -8.02
CA TYR A 66 20.22 -1.67 -7.99
C TYR A 66 19.43 -1.76 -6.69
N SER A 67 18.92 -0.61 -6.24
CA SER A 67 18.03 -0.56 -5.09
C SER A 67 16.59 -0.97 -5.41
N THR A 68 15.73 -1.05 -4.40
CA THR A 68 14.27 -1.21 -4.55
C THR A 68 13.62 -0.11 -5.40
N ARG A 69 14.26 1.07 -5.48
CA ARG A 69 13.84 2.20 -6.33
C ARG A 69 14.49 2.18 -7.72
N ARG A 70 15.13 1.07 -8.11
CA ARG A 70 15.85 0.88 -9.39
C ARG A 70 16.97 1.89 -9.65
N LYS A 71 17.52 2.50 -8.61
CA LYS A 71 18.70 3.37 -8.71
C LYS A 71 19.96 2.50 -8.66
N PRO A 72 20.96 2.72 -9.53
CA PRO A 72 22.26 2.07 -9.36
C PRO A 72 22.91 2.62 -8.08
N ILE A 73 23.21 1.75 -7.13
CA ILE A 73 23.77 2.14 -5.83
C ILE A 73 25.17 1.60 -5.59
N LEU A 74 25.55 0.53 -6.29
CA LEU A 74 26.87 -0.10 -6.20
C LEU A 74 27.34 -0.53 -7.59
N THR A 75 28.65 -0.62 -7.79
CA THR A 75 29.27 -1.21 -8.98
C THR A 75 30.37 -2.20 -8.57
N LEU A 76 30.34 -3.42 -9.12
CA LEU A 76 31.43 -4.38 -8.93
C LEU A 76 32.62 -3.97 -9.82
N VAL A 77 33.63 -3.32 -9.25
CA VAL A 77 34.75 -2.75 -10.03
C VAL A 77 35.89 -3.75 -10.26
N GLU A 78 36.09 -4.68 -9.32
CA GLU A 78 37.09 -5.73 -9.43
C GLU A 78 36.59 -7.02 -8.79
N ASP A 79 36.92 -8.14 -9.42
CA ASP A 79 36.71 -9.48 -8.88
C ASP A 79 37.89 -10.34 -9.32
N THR A 80 38.65 -10.85 -8.35
CA THR A 80 39.81 -11.72 -8.58
C THR A 80 39.46 -13.21 -8.50
N THR A 81 38.19 -13.53 -8.23
CA THR A 81 37.66 -14.89 -8.19
C THR A 81 37.23 -15.36 -9.58
N LYS A 82 36.50 -16.47 -9.65
CA LYS A 82 35.91 -16.99 -10.89
C LYS A 82 34.57 -16.32 -11.26
N GLY A 83 34.13 -15.28 -10.54
CA GLY A 83 32.83 -14.64 -10.77
C GLY A 83 31.63 -15.44 -10.26
N VAL A 84 31.85 -16.26 -9.23
CA VAL A 84 30.80 -17.10 -8.63
C VAL A 84 30.30 -16.44 -7.36
N HIS A 85 29.20 -15.71 -7.51
CA HIS A 85 28.46 -15.02 -6.46
C HIS A 85 26.97 -15.29 -6.66
N ASP A 86 26.23 -15.47 -5.58
CA ASP A 86 24.82 -15.81 -5.65
C ASP A 86 23.94 -14.58 -5.37
N MET A 87 22.83 -14.50 -6.10
CA MET A 87 21.78 -13.49 -5.93
C MET A 87 20.41 -14.13 -5.70
N ILE A 88 20.31 -15.44 -5.47
CA ILE A 88 19.02 -16.18 -5.45
C ILE A 88 18.70 -16.67 -4.04
N TRP A 89 19.71 -17.14 -3.30
CA TRP A 89 19.53 -17.79 -2.02
C TRP A 89 19.24 -16.76 -0.92
N SER A 90 18.26 -17.07 -0.07
CA SER A 90 17.97 -16.22 1.09
C SER A 90 19.08 -16.32 2.14
N ALA A 91 19.19 -15.30 2.99
CA ALA A 91 20.04 -15.37 4.19
C ALA A 91 19.63 -16.56 5.08
N CYS A 92 20.59 -17.11 5.83
CA CYS A 92 20.24 -18.14 6.81
C CYS A 92 19.53 -17.54 8.04
N ASP A 93 18.61 -18.32 8.61
CA ASP A 93 17.80 -17.96 9.77
C ASP A 93 17.57 -19.17 10.69
N ALA A 94 17.01 -18.93 11.88
CA ALA A 94 16.76 -19.97 12.86
C ALA A 94 15.80 -21.08 12.38
N GLN A 95 14.83 -20.78 11.53
CA GLN A 95 13.93 -21.80 10.95
C GLN A 95 14.65 -22.68 9.94
N ARG A 96 15.51 -22.09 9.09
CA ARG A 96 16.34 -22.86 8.15
C ARG A 96 17.21 -23.89 8.88
N TYR A 97 17.86 -23.50 9.98
CA TYR A 97 18.67 -24.44 10.78
C TYR A 97 17.83 -25.53 11.44
N ARG A 98 16.61 -25.22 11.91
CA ARG A 98 15.67 -26.25 12.41
C ARG A 98 15.28 -27.25 11.32
N MET A 99 15.04 -26.78 10.10
CA MET A 99 14.76 -27.66 8.95
C MET A 99 15.95 -28.58 8.62
N GLN A 100 17.17 -28.14 8.92
CA GLN A 100 18.40 -28.94 8.75
C GLN A 100 18.69 -29.84 9.96
N GLY A 101 17.81 -29.88 10.96
CA GLY A 101 17.92 -30.77 12.13
C GLY A 101 18.73 -30.21 13.30
N VAL A 102 19.04 -28.91 13.34
CA VAL A 102 19.69 -28.31 14.50
C VAL A 102 18.71 -28.19 15.67
N GLU A 103 19.10 -28.76 16.81
CA GLU A 103 18.41 -28.55 18.08
C GLU A 103 18.97 -27.32 18.80
N GLY A 104 18.09 -26.39 19.18
CA GLY A 104 18.47 -25.17 19.90
C GLY A 104 18.85 -24.00 18.99
N TYR A 105 19.66 -23.08 19.51
CA TYR A 105 20.10 -21.88 18.81
C TYR A 105 21.36 -22.14 17.98
N HIS A 106 21.37 -21.61 16.77
CA HIS A 106 22.54 -21.56 15.90
C HIS A 106 22.73 -20.12 15.41
N ASP A 107 23.98 -19.65 15.40
CA ASP A 107 24.29 -18.34 14.80
C ASP A 107 23.76 -18.32 13.34
N ASN A 108 23.15 -17.21 12.95
CA ASN A 108 22.58 -17.07 11.62
C ASN A 108 22.71 -15.62 11.12
N CYS A 109 22.66 -15.44 9.80
CA CYS A 109 22.89 -14.16 9.15
C CYS A 109 21.79 -13.15 9.46
N THR A 110 20.55 -13.61 9.55
CA THR A 110 19.39 -12.79 9.94
C THR A 110 19.61 -12.13 11.30
N ASP A 111 19.90 -12.93 12.33
CA ASP A 111 20.14 -12.42 13.69
C ASP A 111 21.41 -11.56 13.74
N ASN A 112 22.46 -11.94 13.03
CA ASN A 112 23.71 -11.17 12.95
C ASN A 112 23.49 -9.77 12.37
N MET A 113 22.71 -9.65 11.28
CA MET A 113 22.38 -8.38 10.65
C MET A 113 21.59 -7.47 11.61
N HIS A 114 20.52 -8.00 12.21
CA HIS A 114 19.71 -7.25 13.18
C HIS A 114 20.54 -6.82 14.39
N LYS A 115 21.36 -7.72 14.95
CA LYS A 115 22.20 -7.43 16.10
C LYS A 115 23.19 -6.30 15.80
N VAL A 116 23.91 -6.36 14.68
CA VAL A 116 24.92 -5.32 14.39
C VAL A 116 24.30 -3.97 14.05
N LEU A 117 23.13 -3.96 13.41
CA LEU A 117 22.38 -2.73 13.15
C LEU A 117 21.84 -2.13 14.45
N HIS A 118 21.23 -2.94 15.32
CA HIS A 118 20.80 -2.49 16.64
C HIS A 118 21.96 -1.93 17.47
N ASP A 119 23.11 -2.61 17.50
CA ASP A 119 24.24 -2.25 18.35
C ASP A 119 25.00 -1.01 17.85
N LYS A 120 25.02 -0.74 16.53
CA LYS A 120 25.79 0.37 15.93
C LYS A 120 24.96 1.51 15.35
N PHE A 121 23.73 1.23 14.95
CA PHE A 121 22.81 2.15 14.30
C PHE A 121 21.40 1.99 14.92
N PRO A 122 21.25 2.23 16.24
CA PRO A 122 20.00 1.96 16.95
C PRO A 122 18.79 2.76 16.42
N ASP A 123 19.04 3.89 15.77
CA ASP A 123 18.00 4.75 15.18
C ASP A 123 17.64 4.35 13.73
N PHE A 124 18.28 3.32 13.17
CA PHE A 124 17.99 2.87 11.80
C PHE A 124 16.63 2.15 11.76
N PRO A 125 15.64 2.64 10.98
CA PRO A 125 14.23 2.24 11.12
C PRO A 125 13.91 0.94 10.36
N MET A 126 14.53 -0.18 10.76
CA MET A 126 14.31 -1.49 10.16
C MET A 126 13.37 -2.35 11.02
N ALA A 127 12.41 -3.02 10.39
CA ALA A 127 11.50 -3.94 11.09
C ALA A 127 12.28 -5.13 11.67
N ALA A 128 12.00 -5.49 12.93
CA ALA A 128 12.74 -6.52 13.67
C ALA A 128 12.49 -7.96 13.17
N ASP A 129 11.45 -8.16 12.37
CA ASP A 129 11.00 -9.45 11.84
C ASP A 129 11.29 -9.60 10.34
N TRP A 130 12.16 -8.77 9.77
CA TRP A 130 12.35 -8.68 8.33
C TRP A 130 13.81 -8.51 7.92
N VAL A 131 14.21 -9.29 6.91
CA VAL A 131 15.53 -9.25 6.27
C VAL A 131 15.37 -9.27 4.75
N PRO A 132 16.04 -8.36 4.01
CA PRO A 132 16.07 -8.43 2.56
C PRO A 132 17.02 -9.53 2.04
N ASP A 133 16.78 -10.03 0.83
CA ASP A 133 17.69 -10.98 0.19
C ASP A 133 19.10 -10.37 0.04
N PRO A 134 20.15 -11.02 0.59
CA PRO A 134 21.52 -10.53 0.47
C PRO A 134 22.06 -10.71 -0.95
N LEU A 135 23.11 -9.95 -1.25
CA LEU A 135 24.10 -10.40 -2.24
C LEU A 135 25.04 -11.40 -1.54
N ASN A 136 25.00 -12.66 -1.95
CA ASN A 136 25.84 -13.72 -1.36
C ASN A 136 27.20 -13.77 -2.06
N LEU A 137 28.16 -13.00 -1.55
CA LEU A 137 29.52 -12.99 -2.07
C LEU A 137 30.20 -14.33 -1.84
N PHE A 138 30.90 -14.80 -2.87
CA PHE A 138 31.62 -16.08 -2.97
C PHE A 138 30.76 -17.35 -2.91
N MET A 139 29.43 -17.23 -2.76
CA MET A 139 28.53 -18.39 -2.66
C MET A 139 28.32 -19.04 -4.03
N ASN A 140 28.31 -20.36 -4.04
CA ASN A 140 28.21 -21.18 -5.24
C ASN A 140 26.90 -21.95 -5.27
N ILE A 141 25.85 -21.30 -5.78
CA ILE A 141 24.58 -21.95 -6.12
C ILE A 141 24.58 -22.25 -7.60
N ALA A 142 24.64 -23.55 -7.94
CA ALA A 142 24.53 -24.00 -9.32
C ALA A 142 23.06 -24.14 -9.71
N ILE A 143 22.70 -23.62 -10.87
CA ILE A 143 21.39 -23.79 -11.47
C ILE A 143 21.51 -24.84 -12.58
N ASP A 144 20.71 -25.90 -12.51
CA ASP A 144 20.67 -26.90 -13.57
C ASP A 144 19.72 -26.50 -14.72
N HIS A 145 19.74 -27.28 -15.80
CA HIS A 145 18.94 -27.04 -17.00
C HIS A 145 17.45 -27.35 -16.83
N HIS A 146 17.04 -27.86 -15.67
CA HIS A 146 15.66 -28.07 -15.26
C HIS A 146 15.17 -27.03 -14.25
N GLY A 147 16.01 -26.04 -13.89
CA GLY A 147 15.67 -25.01 -12.90
C GLY A 147 15.89 -25.44 -11.45
N GLY A 148 16.53 -26.58 -11.21
CA GLY A 148 16.96 -27.01 -9.87
C GLY A 148 18.13 -26.17 -9.37
N LEU A 149 18.20 -26.00 -8.04
CA LEU A 149 19.29 -25.30 -7.37
C LEU A 149 20.11 -26.28 -6.53
N ASP A 150 21.43 -26.21 -6.64
CA ASP A 150 22.39 -27.10 -5.99
C ASP A 150 23.46 -26.28 -5.25
N ILE A 151 23.55 -26.48 -3.94
CA ILE A 151 24.50 -25.78 -3.08
C ILE A 151 25.84 -26.48 -3.17
N ARG A 152 26.86 -25.77 -3.67
CA ARG A 152 28.22 -26.30 -3.84
C ARG A 152 29.22 -25.55 -2.98
N PRO A 153 30.39 -26.15 -2.68
CA PRO A 153 31.50 -25.44 -2.06
C PRO A 153 31.89 -24.19 -2.87
N PRO A 154 32.23 -23.08 -2.20
CA PRO A 154 32.72 -21.88 -2.85
C PRO A 154 33.95 -22.13 -3.72
N THR A 155 34.03 -21.37 -4.80
CA THR A 155 35.16 -21.46 -5.73
C THR A 155 36.29 -20.48 -5.39
N SER A 156 36.07 -19.58 -4.43
CA SER A 156 37.08 -18.62 -3.97
C SER A 156 38.25 -19.34 -3.29
N GLU A 157 39.46 -18.84 -3.54
CA GLU A 157 40.70 -19.28 -2.93
C GLU A 157 41.22 -18.22 -1.96
N ARG A 158 42.15 -18.64 -1.11
CA ARG A 158 42.75 -17.80 -0.08
C ARG A 158 43.29 -16.48 -0.67
N GLY A 159 42.88 -15.35 -0.08
CA GLY A 159 43.36 -14.02 -0.43
C GLY A 159 42.74 -13.43 -1.68
N GLN A 160 41.85 -14.15 -2.37
CA GLN A 160 41.04 -13.54 -3.43
C GLN A 160 40.04 -12.55 -2.83
N TYR A 161 39.72 -11.52 -3.59
CA TYR A 161 38.90 -10.40 -3.17
C TYR A 161 38.01 -9.89 -4.30
N VAL A 162 36.97 -9.15 -3.88
CA VAL A 162 36.17 -8.27 -4.73
C VAL A 162 36.35 -6.82 -4.26
N ILE A 163 36.15 -5.87 -5.17
CA ILE A 163 36.06 -4.45 -4.85
C ILE A 163 34.73 -3.94 -5.39
N ILE A 164 33.93 -3.33 -4.51
CA ILE A 164 32.62 -2.77 -4.83
C ILE A 164 32.67 -1.28 -4.56
N LYS A 165 32.34 -0.48 -5.57
CA LYS A 165 32.26 0.98 -5.46
C LYS A 165 30.83 1.40 -5.09
N ALA A 166 30.72 2.33 -4.14
CA ALA A 166 29.46 2.99 -3.82
C ALA A 166 29.16 4.11 -4.83
N GLU A 167 27.97 4.07 -5.44
CA GLU A 167 27.49 5.12 -6.34
C GLU A 167 26.75 6.24 -5.58
N THR A 168 26.39 5.98 -4.32
CA THR A 168 25.75 6.92 -3.39
C THR A 168 26.21 6.59 -1.97
N THR A 169 25.95 7.45 -1.00
CA THR A 169 26.18 7.14 0.42
C THR A 169 25.27 5.99 0.87
N LEU A 170 25.85 4.98 1.51
CA LEU A 170 25.17 3.74 1.90
C LEU A 170 25.57 3.29 3.29
N LEU A 171 24.64 2.65 3.99
CA LEU A 171 24.90 1.83 5.17
C LEU A 171 25.12 0.40 4.72
N ILE A 172 26.35 -0.10 4.84
CA ILE A 172 26.74 -1.47 4.48
C ILE A 172 26.63 -2.37 5.70
N VAL A 173 26.08 -3.57 5.50
CA VAL A 173 26.11 -4.66 6.47
C VAL A 173 26.67 -5.91 5.79
N MET A 174 27.62 -6.57 6.44
CA MET A 174 28.21 -7.81 5.96
C MET A 174 28.23 -8.85 7.07
N SER A 175 27.69 -10.04 6.82
CA SER A 175 27.72 -11.16 7.75
C SER A 175 28.54 -12.32 7.19
N SER A 176 29.59 -12.73 7.90
CA SER A 176 30.31 -13.97 7.61
C SER A 176 29.38 -15.14 7.91
N CYS A 177 28.83 -15.76 6.86
CA CYS A 177 27.79 -16.76 6.97
C CYS A 177 28.18 -17.90 7.93
N PRO A 178 27.38 -18.20 8.97
CA PRO A 178 27.67 -19.26 9.93
C PRO A 178 27.44 -20.70 9.43
N GLN A 179 26.90 -20.88 8.21
CA GLN A 179 26.43 -22.18 7.72
C GLN A 179 27.55 -23.23 7.64
N ASP A 180 27.45 -24.26 8.47
CA ASP A 180 28.43 -25.34 8.62
C ASP A 180 27.83 -26.75 8.38
N ILE A 181 26.54 -26.83 8.04
CA ILE A 181 25.81 -28.07 7.75
C ILE A 181 25.81 -28.36 6.25
N ASP A 182 25.42 -27.37 5.45
CA ASP A 182 25.45 -27.43 3.99
C ASP A 182 26.81 -26.98 3.44
N PRO A 183 27.15 -27.31 2.18
CA PRO A 183 28.44 -26.97 1.56
C PRO A 183 28.77 -25.46 1.42
N VAL A 184 27.90 -24.55 1.90
CA VAL A 184 28.00 -23.09 1.72
C VAL A 184 29.36 -22.53 2.10
N ASN A 185 29.95 -22.92 3.23
CA ASN A 185 31.30 -22.50 3.65
C ASN A 185 32.33 -23.64 3.56
N ALA A 186 32.10 -24.62 2.69
CA ALA A 186 32.85 -25.89 2.67
C ALA A 186 32.91 -26.59 4.05
N GLY A 187 31.87 -26.39 4.89
CA GLY A 187 31.74 -26.98 6.22
C GLY A 187 32.52 -26.29 7.34
N MET A 188 33.25 -25.18 7.07
CA MET A 188 34.01 -24.48 8.10
C MET A 188 33.94 -22.95 7.92
N PRO A 189 33.07 -22.25 8.69
CA PRO A 189 33.06 -20.80 8.73
C PRO A 189 34.40 -20.24 9.24
N THR A 190 34.93 -19.25 8.54
CA THR A 190 36.20 -18.56 8.80
C THR A 190 36.03 -17.05 8.69
N ASP A 191 37.07 -16.30 9.04
CA ASP A 191 37.04 -14.85 8.96
C ASP A 191 37.22 -14.35 7.51
N CYS A 192 36.70 -13.17 7.25
CA CYS A 192 37.03 -12.35 6.07
C CYS A 192 37.63 -11.03 6.52
N ASP A 193 38.26 -10.31 5.60
CA ASP A 193 38.76 -8.96 5.82
C ASP A 193 38.07 -7.97 4.88
N TYR A 194 37.93 -6.72 5.32
CA TYR A 194 37.54 -5.62 4.44
C TYR A 194 38.41 -4.39 4.62
N GLU A 195 38.39 -3.52 3.62
CA GLU A 195 39.06 -2.22 3.64
C GLU A 195 38.22 -1.22 2.86
N ILE A 196 38.03 -0.03 3.43
CA ILE A 196 37.41 1.09 2.70
C ILE A 196 38.53 1.88 2.04
N VAL A 197 38.47 1.97 0.71
CA VAL A 197 39.47 2.60 -0.14
C VAL A 197 38.87 3.84 -0.81
N GLY A 198 39.68 4.89 -0.95
CA GLY A 198 39.28 6.16 -1.53
C GLY A 198 39.13 7.27 -0.49
N ALA A 199 39.60 8.47 -0.85
CA ALA A 199 39.33 9.66 -0.05
C ALA A 199 37.82 9.94 -0.08
N SER A 200 37.26 10.40 1.05
CA SER A 200 35.95 11.04 1.04
C SER A 200 36.05 12.19 0.03
N GLN A 201 35.49 11.99 -1.17
CA GLN A 201 35.12 13.12 -1.97
C GLN A 201 33.98 13.75 -1.18
N ALA A 202 34.23 14.93 -0.59
CA ALA A 202 33.14 15.80 -0.22
C ALA A 202 32.23 15.81 -1.44
N ALA A 203 31.03 15.23 -1.29
CA ALA A 203 30.15 15.02 -2.42
C ALA A 203 30.15 16.32 -3.24
N GLU A 204 30.55 16.26 -4.51
CA GLU A 204 30.03 17.24 -5.45
C GLU A 204 28.54 17.24 -5.18
N PRO A 205 27.90 18.41 -4.96
CA PRO A 205 26.52 18.46 -4.51
C PRO A 205 25.75 17.56 -5.45
N SER A 206 25.43 16.35 -4.97
CA SER A 206 24.75 15.36 -5.77
C SER A 206 23.55 16.12 -6.23
N LEU A 207 23.37 16.24 -7.56
CA LEU A 207 22.22 16.86 -8.22
C LEU A 207 21.13 16.90 -7.18
N ALA A 208 20.91 18.07 -6.57
CA ALA A 208 20.05 18.15 -5.42
C ALA A 208 18.77 17.48 -5.90
N LEU A 209 18.51 16.25 -5.44
CA LEU A 209 17.17 15.75 -5.45
C LEU A 209 16.55 16.72 -4.49
N THR A 210 15.96 17.73 -5.13
CA THR A 210 15.02 18.74 -4.67
C THR A 210 15.07 18.99 -3.17
N PRO A 211 15.22 20.25 -2.73
CA PRO A 211 15.39 20.59 -1.32
C PRO A 211 14.53 19.70 -0.45
N SER A 212 15.11 19.07 0.58
CA SER A 212 14.41 18.32 1.63
C SER A 212 12.99 18.86 1.77
N LEU A 213 11.95 18.25 1.19
CA LEU A 213 10.62 18.86 1.04
C LEU A 213 10.51 20.37 1.36
N SER A 214 11.20 21.19 0.56
CA SER A 214 11.35 22.64 0.76
C SER A 214 11.71 23.08 2.21
N SER A 215 11.74 24.38 2.48
CA SER A 215 11.26 24.83 3.80
C SER A 215 10.00 24.01 4.09
N ARG A 216 9.91 23.25 5.21
CA ARG A 216 8.68 22.55 5.59
C ARG A 216 7.51 23.45 5.16
N PRO A 217 6.69 23.06 4.17
CA PRO A 217 5.45 23.80 3.96
C PRO A 217 4.75 23.82 5.33
N PRO A 218 3.96 24.86 5.65
CA PRO A 218 3.18 24.84 6.88
C PRO A 218 2.53 23.45 7.02
N PRO A 219 2.50 22.86 8.23
CA PRO A 219 2.09 21.46 8.41
C PRO A 219 0.83 21.19 7.61
N SER A 220 0.93 20.25 6.65
CA SER A 220 -0.14 20.00 5.70
C SER A 220 -1.39 19.59 6.48
N LYS A 221 -2.53 20.24 6.24
CA LYS A 221 -3.78 19.86 6.90
C LYS A 221 -4.50 18.85 6.04
N VAL A 222 -4.51 17.61 6.49
CA VAL A 222 -5.08 16.46 5.77
C VAL A 222 -6.32 15.96 6.50
N LYS A 223 -7.42 15.83 5.76
CA LYS A 223 -8.63 15.17 6.27
C LYS A 223 -8.70 13.75 5.73
N VAL A 224 -8.65 12.75 6.59
CA VAL A 224 -8.82 11.34 6.23
C VAL A 224 -10.30 11.01 6.28
N ALA A 225 -10.87 10.70 5.12
CA ALA A 225 -12.23 10.18 4.98
C ALA A 225 -12.17 8.65 5.05
N LEU A 226 -12.00 8.12 6.26
CA LEU A 226 -12.11 6.68 6.49
C LEU A 226 -13.61 6.32 6.47
N SER A 227 -13.97 5.43 5.56
CA SER A 227 -15.35 4.98 5.37
C SER A 227 -15.46 3.47 5.30
N VAL A 228 -16.65 2.97 5.63
CA VAL A 228 -16.97 1.56 5.64
C VAL A 228 -18.23 1.31 4.82
N ASP A 229 -18.15 0.47 3.80
CA ASP A 229 -19.33 0.01 3.07
C ASP A 229 -19.74 -1.33 3.68
N PHE A 230 -20.91 -1.34 4.32
CA PHE A 230 -21.42 -2.48 5.08
C PHE A 230 -22.29 -3.38 4.20
N ASP A 231 -21.66 -3.97 3.20
CA ASP A 231 -22.30 -4.75 2.15
C ASP A 231 -23.03 -5.98 2.66
N ALA A 232 -22.29 -6.90 3.31
CA ALA A 232 -22.83 -8.13 3.85
C ALA A 232 -23.63 -8.94 2.81
N VAL A 233 -24.81 -9.43 3.18
CA VAL A 233 -25.65 -10.26 2.31
C VAL A 233 -26.13 -9.50 1.06
N SER A 234 -26.30 -8.17 1.16
CA SER A 234 -26.86 -7.37 0.07
C SER A 234 -25.98 -7.38 -1.17
N HIS A 235 -24.65 -7.41 -1.03
CA HIS A 235 -23.73 -7.55 -2.15
C HIS A 235 -24.10 -8.73 -3.06
N TRP A 236 -24.37 -9.90 -2.47
CA TRP A 236 -24.71 -11.12 -3.19
C TRP A 236 -26.11 -11.11 -3.82
N LEU A 237 -26.96 -10.15 -3.42
CA LEU A 237 -28.30 -9.94 -3.98
C LEU A 237 -28.30 -8.94 -5.13
N GLY A 238 -27.43 -7.92 -5.07
CA GLY A 238 -27.32 -6.87 -6.07
C GLY A 238 -26.16 -7.08 -7.03
N THR A 239 -25.11 -6.26 -6.92
CA THR A 239 -23.98 -6.27 -7.88
C THR A 239 -23.21 -7.60 -7.94
N GLY A 240 -23.18 -8.36 -6.84
CA GLY A 240 -22.58 -9.69 -6.76
C GLY A 240 -23.56 -10.83 -7.08
N CYS A 241 -24.76 -10.52 -7.59
CA CYS A 241 -25.73 -11.55 -7.93
C CYS A 241 -25.25 -12.43 -9.10
N HIS A 242 -25.41 -13.74 -8.95
CA HIS A 242 -25.14 -14.71 -9.99
C HIS A 242 -26.08 -15.90 -9.86
N ALA A 243 -26.44 -16.55 -10.98
CA ALA A 243 -27.34 -17.71 -10.97
C ALA A 243 -26.80 -18.90 -10.17
N ASP A 244 -25.47 -19.02 -10.07
CA ASP A 244 -24.77 -20.07 -9.34
C ASP A 244 -24.37 -19.67 -7.90
N ASN A 245 -24.83 -18.50 -7.43
CA ASN A 245 -24.64 -18.12 -6.03
C ASN A 245 -25.24 -19.19 -5.10
N ASN A 246 -24.47 -19.63 -4.13
CA ASN A 246 -24.83 -20.74 -3.26
C ASN A 246 -24.70 -20.35 -1.77
N MET A 247 -25.00 -21.30 -0.88
CA MET A 247 -24.99 -21.08 0.56
C MET A 247 -23.65 -20.56 1.09
N ALA A 248 -22.51 -20.97 0.49
CA ALA A 248 -21.20 -20.48 0.91
C ALA A 248 -21.05 -18.97 0.65
N ASP A 249 -21.51 -18.52 -0.52
CA ASP A 249 -21.45 -17.11 -0.93
C ASP A 249 -22.27 -16.25 0.05
N TYR A 250 -23.55 -16.59 0.27
CA TYR A 250 -24.39 -15.87 1.23
C TYR A 250 -23.85 -15.95 2.67
N SER A 251 -23.23 -17.07 3.06
CA SER A 251 -22.65 -17.20 4.40
C SER A 251 -21.48 -16.24 4.65
N SER A 252 -20.76 -15.83 3.60
CA SER A 252 -19.71 -14.81 3.72
C SER A 252 -20.29 -13.43 4.03
N GLY A 253 -21.42 -13.06 3.42
CA GLY A 253 -22.16 -11.85 3.79
C GLY A 253 -22.74 -11.92 5.20
N ILE A 254 -23.17 -13.11 5.66
CA ILE A 254 -23.59 -13.32 7.06
C ILE A 254 -22.41 -13.12 8.01
N PHE A 255 -21.21 -13.59 7.66
CA PHE A 255 -20.00 -13.34 8.45
C PHE A 255 -19.73 -11.83 8.60
N ALA A 256 -19.86 -11.05 7.53
CA ALA A 256 -19.70 -9.60 7.60
C ALA A 256 -20.66 -8.97 8.61
N GLY A 257 -21.94 -9.35 8.55
CA GLY A 257 -23.01 -8.87 9.42
C GLY A 257 -22.96 -9.34 10.88
N GLN A 258 -22.39 -10.52 11.15
CA GLN A 258 -22.37 -11.11 12.50
C GLN A 258 -21.01 -11.04 13.20
N VAL A 259 -19.92 -10.88 12.45
CA VAL A 259 -18.55 -10.98 12.98
C VAL A 259 -17.67 -9.84 12.47
N GLY A 260 -17.63 -9.60 11.16
CA GLY A 260 -16.76 -8.60 10.55
C GLY A 260 -17.00 -7.20 11.10
N VAL A 261 -18.26 -6.79 11.19
CA VAL A 261 -18.69 -5.48 11.70
C VAL A 261 -18.19 -5.22 13.12
N TYR A 262 -18.38 -6.17 14.04
CA TYR A 262 -17.98 -5.99 15.43
C TYR A 262 -16.46 -5.94 15.60
N ARG A 263 -15.71 -6.74 14.82
CA ARG A 263 -14.24 -6.67 14.81
C ARG A 263 -13.74 -5.30 14.37
N LEU A 264 -14.35 -4.74 13.32
CA LEU A 264 -14.02 -3.40 12.85
C LEU A 264 -14.36 -2.34 13.90
N LEU A 265 -15.56 -2.38 14.49
CA LEU A 265 -15.95 -1.47 15.56
C LEU A 265 -14.97 -1.50 16.74
N ASP A 266 -14.56 -2.69 17.20
CA ASP A 266 -13.58 -2.84 18.28
C ASP A 266 -12.22 -2.26 17.90
N MET A 267 -11.75 -2.52 16.68
CA MET A 267 -10.48 -2.02 16.16
C MET A 267 -10.49 -0.49 16.01
N PHE A 268 -11.57 0.08 15.48
CA PHE A 268 -11.73 1.53 15.35
C PHE A 268 -11.83 2.22 16.71
N LYS A 269 -12.52 1.61 17.67
CA LYS A 269 -12.59 2.09 19.06
C LYS A 269 -11.22 2.06 19.72
N LYS A 270 -10.47 0.96 19.58
CA LYS A 270 -9.07 0.85 20.03
C LYS A 270 -8.20 1.98 19.44
N ASN A 271 -8.44 2.34 18.19
CA ASN A 271 -7.71 3.40 17.49
C ASN A 271 -8.22 4.82 17.78
N GLY A 272 -9.36 4.99 18.47
CA GLY A 272 -9.96 6.30 18.77
C GLY A 272 -10.50 7.02 17.54
N VAL A 273 -10.99 6.27 16.55
CA VAL A 273 -11.54 6.81 15.28
C VAL A 273 -12.99 6.40 15.02
N ALA A 274 -13.60 5.60 15.90
CA ALA A 274 -14.94 5.03 15.71
C ALA A 274 -16.05 6.08 15.49
N ASP A 275 -15.95 7.25 16.11
CA ASP A 275 -16.91 8.35 16.01
C ASP A 275 -16.53 9.40 14.94
N LYS A 276 -15.45 9.16 14.19
CA LYS A 276 -14.83 10.08 13.21
C LYS A 276 -14.71 9.45 11.84
N MET A 277 -15.75 8.71 11.45
CA MET A 277 -15.83 7.98 10.19
C MET A 277 -17.27 7.85 9.74
N THR A 278 -17.44 7.35 8.53
CA THR A 278 -18.74 7.17 7.90
C THR A 278 -18.96 5.73 7.50
N TRP A 279 -20.14 5.19 7.82
CA TRP A 279 -20.59 3.88 7.37
C TRP A 279 -21.68 4.06 6.33
N PHE A 280 -21.45 3.61 5.11
CA PHE A 280 -22.48 3.53 4.07
C PHE A 280 -23.13 2.14 4.18
N ILE A 281 -24.42 2.11 4.54
CA ILE A 281 -25.11 0.86 4.86
C ILE A 281 -26.28 0.65 3.91
N PRO A 282 -26.33 -0.49 3.19
CA PRO A 282 -27.49 -0.85 2.40
C PRO A 282 -28.73 -1.01 3.30
N GLY A 283 -29.90 -0.60 2.80
CA GLY A 283 -31.16 -0.72 3.55
C GLY A 283 -31.47 -2.17 3.97
N HIS A 284 -31.20 -3.14 3.08
CA HIS A 284 -31.30 -4.57 3.37
C HIS A 284 -30.37 -4.98 4.51
N THR A 285 -29.11 -4.54 4.50
CA THR A 285 -28.16 -4.85 5.59
C THR A 285 -28.66 -4.29 6.92
N THR A 286 -29.17 -3.06 6.92
CA THR A 286 -29.74 -2.44 8.12
C THR A 286 -30.90 -3.25 8.69
N GLU A 287 -31.83 -3.71 7.85
CA GLU A 287 -32.99 -4.51 8.28
C GLU A 287 -32.64 -5.97 8.60
N THR A 288 -31.59 -6.53 7.99
CA THR A 288 -31.14 -7.92 8.21
C THR A 288 -30.30 -8.07 9.46
N PHE A 289 -29.45 -7.07 9.77
CA PHE A 289 -28.57 -7.06 10.94
C PHE A 289 -28.85 -5.83 11.82
N PRO A 290 -30.08 -5.68 12.35
CA PRO A 290 -30.50 -4.45 13.05
C PRO A 290 -29.64 -4.14 14.28
N GLU A 291 -29.21 -5.16 15.03
CA GLU A 291 -28.32 -4.97 16.19
C GLU A 291 -26.91 -4.50 15.78
N ALA A 292 -26.39 -4.97 14.63
CA ALA A 292 -25.10 -4.53 14.13
C ALA A 292 -25.19 -3.08 13.61
N ALA A 293 -26.22 -2.75 12.83
CA ALA A 293 -26.46 -1.38 12.35
C ALA A 293 -26.65 -0.41 13.53
N LYS A 294 -27.37 -0.84 14.58
CA LYS A 294 -27.50 -0.08 15.82
C LYS A 294 -26.17 0.10 16.54
N ALA A 295 -25.33 -0.95 16.63
CA ALA A 295 -24.01 -0.83 17.23
C ALA A 295 -23.10 0.14 16.45
N VAL A 296 -23.20 0.18 15.12
CA VAL A 296 -22.51 1.18 14.29
C VAL A 296 -23.02 2.58 14.62
N PHE A 297 -24.33 2.80 14.68
CA PHE A 297 -24.91 4.10 15.06
C PHE A 297 -24.49 4.54 16.48
N GLU A 298 -24.51 3.64 17.45
CA GLU A 298 -24.10 3.89 18.85
C GLU A 298 -22.60 4.17 19.00
N SER A 299 -21.78 3.81 18.00
CA SER A 299 -20.35 4.17 17.97
C SER A 299 -20.12 5.67 17.74
N GLY A 300 -21.13 6.40 17.26
CA GLY A 300 -21.04 7.83 16.92
C GLY A 300 -20.58 8.11 15.49
N ALA A 301 -20.36 7.07 14.67
CA ALA A 301 -20.09 7.21 13.25
C ALA A 301 -21.27 7.85 12.50
N GLU A 302 -20.97 8.50 11.37
CA GLU A 302 -21.99 8.92 10.41
C GLU A 302 -22.59 7.69 9.71
N ILE A 303 -23.90 7.74 9.40
CA ILE A 303 -24.58 6.73 8.57
C ILE A 303 -24.96 7.37 7.23
N GLY A 304 -24.36 6.87 6.15
CA GLY A 304 -24.72 7.17 4.76
C GLY A 304 -25.54 6.04 4.12
N LEU A 305 -26.22 6.36 3.01
CA LEU A 305 -26.98 5.38 2.24
C LEU A 305 -26.12 4.63 1.22
N HIS A 306 -26.46 3.37 0.96
CA HIS A 306 -25.72 2.51 0.02
C HIS A 306 -26.61 1.56 -0.81
N GLY A 307 -27.68 2.10 -1.40
CA GLY A 307 -28.72 1.28 -2.05
C GLY A 307 -29.52 0.45 -1.03
N TYR A 308 -30.46 -0.37 -1.50
CA TYR A 308 -31.25 -1.21 -0.60
C TYR A 308 -30.59 -2.58 -0.50
N ALA A 309 -30.56 -3.33 -1.61
CA ALA A 309 -29.92 -4.63 -1.73
C ALA A 309 -28.64 -4.54 -2.60
N HIS A 310 -27.89 -3.45 -2.48
CA HIS A 310 -26.64 -3.20 -3.19
C HIS A 310 -26.76 -3.32 -4.72
N GLU A 311 -27.82 -2.73 -5.27
CA GLU A 311 -28.18 -2.81 -6.68
C GLU A 311 -27.34 -1.89 -7.57
N GLY A 312 -26.83 -2.40 -8.69
CA GLY A 312 -26.15 -1.59 -9.71
C GLY A 312 -27.14 -0.90 -10.66
N ILE A 313 -26.76 0.24 -11.23
CA ILE A 313 -27.65 1.03 -12.11
C ILE A 313 -28.17 0.28 -13.34
N ALA A 314 -27.40 -0.67 -13.87
CA ALA A 314 -27.82 -1.48 -15.02
C ALA A 314 -28.90 -2.51 -14.66
N GLN A 315 -29.12 -2.77 -13.37
CA GLN A 315 -30.12 -3.72 -12.86
C GLN A 315 -31.47 -3.04 -12.57
N MET A 316 -31.53 -1.71 -12.59
CA MET A 316 -32.70 -0.93 -12.16
C MET A 316 -33.21 0.04 -13.24
N THR A 317 -34.53 0.16 -13.35
CA THR A 317 -35.18 1.29 -14.01
C THR A 317 -35.04 2.57 -13.16
N GLU A 318 -35.34 3.74 -13.75
CA GLU A 318 -35.39 5.02 -13.01
C GLU A 318 -36.44 5.03 -11.89
N GLU A 319 -37.58 4.38 -12.11
CA GLU A 319 -38.64 4.25 -11.11
C GLU A 319 -38.17 3.38 -9.93
N GLN A 320 -37.53 2.24 -10.21
CA GLN A 320 -36.97 1.37 -9.17
C GLN A 320 -35.90 2.07 -8.34
N GLU A 321 -35.02 2.84 -8.98
CA GLU A 321 -34.02 3.65 -8.27
C GLU A 321 -34.66 4.66 -7.31
N LYS A 322 -35.72 5.35 -7.74
CA LYS A 322 -36.44 6.28 -6.88
C LYS A 322 -37.06 5.55 -5.69
N ASP A 323 -37.74 4.42 -5.92
CA ASP A 323 -38.37 3.64 -4.86
C ASP A 323 -37.34 3.10 -3.85
N VAL A 324 -36.19 2.64 -4.35
CA VAL A 324 -35.04 2.19 -3.55
C VAL A 324 -34.52 3.34 -2.69
N LEU A 325 -34.27 4.53 -3.26
CA LEU A 325 -33.78 5.68 -2.51
C LEU A 325 -34.76 6.08 -1.38
N LEU A 326 -36.06 6.16 -1.69
CA LEU A 326 -37.09 6.50 -0.71
C LEU A 326 -37.16 5.48 0.43
N LYS A 327 -37.07 4.18 0.10
CA LYS A 327 -37.03 3.11 1.11
C LYS A 327 -35.77 3.23 1.99
N CYS A 328 -34.62 3.54 1.40
CA CYS A 328 -33.37 3.69 2.14
C CYS A 328 -33.40 4.89 3.09
N ILE A 329 -34.00 6.02 2.67
CA ILE A 329 -34.24 7.18 3.54
C ILE A 329 -35.09 6.77 4.75
N ASP A 330 -36.22 6.09 4.53
CA ASP A 330 -37.11 5.61 5.61
C ASP A 330 -36.39 4.68 6.60
N VAL A 331 -35.58 3.73 6.09
CA VAL A 331 -34.82 2.80 6.93
C VAL A 331 -33.76 3.53 7.76
N ALA A 332 -32.99 4.45 7.15
CA ALA A 332 -31.97 5.22 7.86
C ALA A 332 -32.56 6.20 8.88
N GLU A 333 -33.69 6.85 8.55
CA GLU A 333 -34.41 7.73 9.48
C GLU A 333 -34.93 6.95 10.70
N LYS A 334 -35.43 5.72 10.50
CA LYS A 334 -35.86 4.85 11.61
C LYS A 334 -34.71 4.44 12.53
N LEU A 335 -33.52 4.23 11.98
CA LEU A 335 -32.32 3.89 12.76
C LEU A 335 -31.77 5.09 13.53
N THR A 336 -31.63 6.23 12.86
CA THR A 336 -30.84 7.38 13.36
C THR A 336 -31.69 8.51 13.94
N GLY A 337 -32.98 8.55 13.64
CA GLY A 337 -33.87 9.67 13.94
C GLY A 337 -33.61 10.93 13.11
N LYS A 338 -32.74 10.86 12.10
CA LYS A 338 -32.36 11.99 11.23
C LYS A 338 -32.40 11.57 9.76
N LYS A 339 -32.61 12.56 8.90
CA LYS A 339 -32.43 12.37 7.45
C LYS A 339 -30.97 12.02 7.15
N PRO A 340 -30.70 11.00 6.33
CA PRO A 340 -29.36 10.77 5.82
C PRO A 340 -28.93 11.92 4.92
N ARG A 341 -27.63 12.25 4.94
CA ARG A 341 -27.07 13.35 4.15
C ARG A 341 -25.99 12.93 3.18
N GLY A 342 -25.44 11.73 3.37
CA GLY A 342 -24.47 11.09 2.50
C GLY A 342 -25.07 9.93 1.70
N TYR A 343 -24.61 9.78 0.46
CA TYR A 343 -24.91 8.65 -0.40
C TYR A 343 -23.61 8.10 -1.02
N ARG A 344 -23.56 6.79 -1.22
CA ARG A 344 -22.58 6.11 -2.07
C ARG A 344 -23.31 5.07 -2.90
N ALA A 345 -23.09 5.08 -4.20
CA ALA A 345 -23.71 4.11 -5.09
C ALA A 345 -23.02 2.75 -4.98
N PRO A 346 -23.78 1.63 -4.96
CA PRO A 346 -23.23 0.29 -5.08
C PRO A 346 -22.28 0.16 -6.29
N MET A 347 -21.07 -0.38 -6.04
CA MET A 347 -19.98 -0.51 -7.03
C MET A 347 -19.59 0.80 -7.74
N TYR A 348 -19.83 1.97 -7.10
CA TYR A 348 -19.63 3.29 -7.71
C TYR A 348 -20.40 3.47 -9.03
N THR A 349 -21.44 2.66 -9.26
CA THR A 349 -22.26 2.76 -10.46
C THR A 349 -23.37 3.76 -10.21
N ILE A 350 -23.24 4.96 -10.76
CA ILE A 350 -24.19 6.06 -10.59
C ILE A 350 -24.57 6.64 -11.96
N ARG A 351 -25.78 7.20 -12.06
CA ARG A 351 -26.27 7.87 -13.27
C ARG A 351 -26.80 9.27 -12.97
N GLU A 352 -27.04 10.05 -14.01
CA GLU A 352 -27.51 11.43 -13.92
C GLU A 352 -28.86 11.53 -13.19
N THR A 353 -29.72 10.52 -13.32
CA THR A 353 -31.00 10.46 -12.60
C THR A 353 -30.80 10.23 -11.10
N THR A 354 -29.77 9.48 -10.68
CA THR A 354 -29.39 9.36 -9.26
C THR A 354 -29.01 10.73 -8.72
N VAL A 355 -28.10 11.43 -9.41
CA VAL A 355 -27.64 12.78 -9.01
C VAL A 355 -28.83 13.74 -8.92
N LYS A 356 -29.77 13.69 -9.87
CA LYS A 356 -31.01 14.48 -9.83
C LYS A 356 -31.85 14.16 -8.60
N LEU A 357 -32.07 12.89 -8.29
CA LEU A 357 -32.84 12.46 -7.12
C LEU A 357 -32.17 12.89 -5.81
N LEU A 358 -30.85 12.74 -5.69
CA LEU A 358 -30.09 13.18 -4.52
C LEU A 358 -30.23 14.69 -4.28
N ARG A 359 -30.22 15.50 -5.36
CA ARG A 359 -30.50 16.94 -5.30
C ARG A 359 -31.94 17.26 -4.91
N GLU A 360 -32.92 16.56 -5.49
CA GLU A 360 -34.35 16.72 -5.16
C GLU A 360 -34.65 16.40 -3.69
N HIS A 361 -33.87 15.50 -3.09
CA HIS A 361 -33.96 15.11 -1.69
C HIS A 361 -32.95 15.84 -0.77
N GLU A 362 -32.26 16.86 -1.29
CA GLU A 362 -31.36 17.74 -0.54
C GLU A 362 -30.19 17.03 0.17
N PHE A 363 -29.67 15.95 -0.43
CA PHE A 363 -28.44 15.30 0.07
C PHE A 363 -27.27 16.26 0.07
N LEU A 364 -26.43 16.22 1.11
CA LEU A 364 -25.25 17.07 1.19
C LEU A 364 -24.18 16.61 0.20
N TYR A 365 -23.93 15.30 0.15
CA TYR A 365 -22.85 14.77 -0.66
C TYR A 365 -23.12 13.37 -1.24
N ASP A 366 -22.44 13.09 -2.35
CA ASP A 366 -22.22 11.78 -2.95
C ASP A 366 -20.73 11.42 -2.83
N SER A 367 -20.42 10.11 -2.88
CA SER A 367 -19.04 9.59 -2.90
C SER A 367 -18.93 8.40 -3.83
N SER A 368 -19.24 8.63 -5.10
CA SER A 368 -19.35 7.61 -6.15
C SER A 368 -18.60 7.96 -7.44
N LEU A 369 -18.16 9.21 -7.62
CA LEU A 369 -17.54 9.71 -8.85
C LEU A 369 -16.05 9.99 -8.66
N MET A 370 -15.29 9.85 -9.76
CA MET A 370 -13.81 9.84 -9.74
C MET A 370 -13.18 10.96 -10.58
N HIS A 371 -13.82 12.13 -10.71
CA HIS A 371 -13.22 13.27 -11.43
C HIS A 371 -11.99 13.83 -10.72
N HIS A 372 -11.89 13.61 -9.42
CA HIS A 372 -10.71 13.87 -8.60
C HIS A 372 -10.54 12.73 -7.59
N ASP A 373 -9.31 12.55 -7.11
CA ASP A 373 -8.92 11.51 -6.17
C ASP A 373 -8.56 12.02 -4.75
N SER A 374 -8.53 13.35 -4.56
CA SER A 374 -8.00 14.00 -3.35
C SER A 374 -8.69 15.31 -2.98
N GLN A 375 -9.56 15.87 -3.83
CA GLN A 375 -10.32 17.10 -3.54
C GLN A 375 -11.83 16.87 -3.71
N PRO A 376 -12.66 17.46 -2.83
CA PRO A 376 -14.09 17.56 -3.09
C PRO A 376 -14.38 18.48 -4.29
N TYR A 377 -15.48 18.23 -4.97
CA TYR A 377 -15.96 19.03 -6.10
C TYR A 377 -17.48 19.01 -6.18
N PHE A 378 -18.12 19.85 -6.99
CA PHE A 378 -19.56 19.72 -7.21
C PHE A 378 -19.85 18.64 -8.24
N THR A 379 -20.82 17.78 -7.94
CA THR A 379 -21.33 16.79 -8.91
C THR A 379 -21.70 17.47 -10.24
N PRO A 380 -21.40 16.85 -11.40
CA PRO A 380 -21.66 17.46 -12.69
C PRO A 380 -23.17 17.66 -12.94
N ALA A 381 -23.49 18.54 -13.89
CA ALA A 381 -24.84 18.68 -14.47
C ALA A 381 -24.84 18.31 -15.96
N ASP A 382 -23.89 17.44 -16.36
CA ASP A 382 -23.69 17.01 -17.73
C ASP A 382 -24.86 16.21 -18.28
N LEU A 383 -25.02 16.26 -19.60
CA LEU A 383 -25.83 15.26 -20.32
C LEU A 383 -25.07 13.93 -20.34
N PRO A 384 -25.78 12.78 -20.40
CA PRO A 384 -25.13 11.48 -20.49
C PRO A 384 -24.15 11.42 -21.66
N ILE A 385 -22.95 10.90 -21.40
CA ILE A 385 -21.96 10.65 -22.44
C ILE A 385 -22.54 9.63 -23.42
N LYS A 386 -22.61 10.00 -24.69
CA LYS A 386 -23.14 9.13 -25.76
C LYS A 386 -22.07 8.11 -26.18
N PRO A 387 -22.32 6.79 -26.02
CA PRO A 387 -21.43 5.79 -26.58
C PRO A 387 -21.34 5.89 -28.10
N ILE A 388 -20.20 5.47 -28.66
CA ILE A 388 -20.01 5.44 -30.11
C ILE A 388 -20.92 4.37 -30.73
N ASP A 389 -21.75 4.78 -31.68
CA ASP A 389 -22.48 3.85 -32.55
C ASP A 389 -21.68 3.60 -33.84
N PHE A 390 -20.87 2.55 -33.85
CA PHE A 390 -20.03 2.18 -35.01
C PHE A 390 -20.82 1.77 -36.27
N SER A 391 -22.16 1.68 -36.21
CA SER A 391 -22.99 1.51 -37.40
C SER A 391 -23.17 2.80 -38.21
N GLN A 392 -22.89 3.96 -37.60
CA GLN A 392 -23.01 5.28 -38.23
C GLN A 392 -21.71 5.71 -38.93
N PRO A 393 -21.75 6.73 -39.81
CA PRO A 393 -20.53 7.36 -40.31
C PRO A 393 -19.71 7.98 -39.16
N ALA A 394 -18.38 7.96 -39.28
CA ALA A 394 -17.48 8.48 -38.25
C ALA A 394 -17.76 9.93 -37.83
N SER A 395 -18.30 10.75 -38.74
CA SER A 395 -18.74 12.10 -38.44
C SER A 395 -19.76 12.20 -37.29
N SER A 396 -20.44 11.11 -36.93
CA SER A 396 -21.38 11.08 -35.80
C SER A 396 -20.71 11.03 -34.41
N TRP A 397 -19.40 10.77 -34.33
CA TRP A 397 -18.64 10.75 -33.06
C TRP A 397 -17.30 11.50 -33.11
N LEU A 398 -16.97 12.16 -34.23
CA LEU A 398 -15.78 13.02 -34.36
C LEU A 398 -16.01 14.40 -33.71
N GLU A 399 -16.57 14.41 -32.51
CA GLU A 399 -16.84 15.59 -31.70
C GLU A 399 -16.32 15.33 -30.27
N PRO A 400 -15.76 16.34 -29.59
CA PRO A 400 -15.35 16.18 -28.20
C PRO A 400 -16.56 16.00 -27.28
N SER A 401 -16.41 15.24 -26.20
CA SER A 401 -17.44 15.12 -25.17
C SER A 401 -17.66 16.46 -24.47
N PRO A 402 -18.92 16.85 -24.19
CA PRO A 402 -19.20 18.04 -23.39
C PRO A 402 -18.88 17.74 -21.93
N ILE A 403 -17.81 18.33 -21.40
CA ILE A 403 -17.43 18.23 -19.98
C ILE A 403 -17.75 19.58 -19.34
N THR A 404 -18.74 19.64 -18.44
CA THR A 404 -19.04 20.86 -17.69
C THR A 404 -18.03 21.11 -16.57
N SER A 405 -17.97 22.36 -16.11
CA SER A 405 -17.18 22.72 -14.94
C SER A 405 -17.83 22.18 -13.67
N GLN A 406 -17.03 21.60 -12.77
CA GLN A 406 -17.45 21.17 -11.43
C GLN A 406 -17.52 22.35 -10.44
N GLY A 407 -17.85 23.54 -10.94
CA GLY A 407 -18.03 24.76 -10.15
C GLY A 407 -19.37 24.79 -9.41
N TYR A 408 -19.63 25.89 -8.70
CA TYR A 408 -20.88 26.05 -7.96
C TYR A 408 -22.10 25.87 -8.90
N PRO A 409 -23.12 25.09 -8.50
CA PRO A 409 -24.24 24.78 -9.38
C PRO A 409 -25.04 26.02 -9.77
N ALA A 410 -25.71 25.96 -10.91
CA ALA A 410 -26.59 27.03 -11.38
C ALA A 410 -27.76 27.30 -10.40
N GLU A 411 -28.29 28.53 -10.45
CA GLU A 411 -29.40 28.96 -9.60
C GLU A 411 -30.60 27.99 -9.67
N GLY A 412 -31.11 27.58 -8.51
CA GLY A 412 -32.24 26.66 -8.38
C GLY A 412 -31.85 25.17 -8.33
N LEU A 413 -30.57 24.81 -8.52
CA LEU A 413 -30.07 23.46 -8.28
C LEU A 413 -29.47 23.33 -6.87
N HIS A 414 -29.86 22.28 -6.15
CA HIS A 414 -29.27 21.98 -4.85
C HIS A 414 -27.77 21.62 -4.99
N PRO A 415 -26.87 22.24 -4.21
CA PRO A 415 -25.45 21.89 -4.22
C PRO A 415 -25.22 20.52 -3.61
N LEU A 416 -24.87 19.57 -4.47
CA LEU A 416 -24.45 18.22 -4.09
C LEU A 416 -22.93 18.11 -4.26
N VAL A 417 -22.23 18.02 -3.12
CA VAL A 417 -20.77 17.84 -3.07
C VAL A 417 -20.44 16.41 -3.44
N GLU A 418 -19.38 16.21 -4.19
CA GLU A 418 -18.78 14.93 -4.44
C GLU A 418 -17.52 14.80 -3.59
N LEU A 419 -17.46 13.77 -2.75
CA LEU A 419 -16.25 13.39 -2.03
C LEU A 419 -15.53 12.29 -2.78
N PRO A 420 -14.25 12.49 -3.13
CA PRO A 420 -13.52 11.57 -3.99
C PRO A 420 -13.54 10.16 -3.39
N CYS A 421 -13.88 9.18 -4.22
CA CYS A 421 -13.70 7.75 -3.94
C CYS A 421 -12.86 7.13 -5.06
N GLY A 422 -12.52 5.84 -4.96
CA GLY A 422 -11.78 5.21 -6.05
C GLY A 422 -11.35 3.79 -5.78
N TRP A 423 -11.21 3.02 -6.86
CA TRP A 423 -10.79 1.62 -6.87
C TRP A 423 -9.40 1.36 -6.25
N TYR A 424 -8.55 2.39 -6.16
CA TYR A 424 -7.21 2.29 -5.57
C TYR A 424 -7.17 2.62 -4.07
N ASN A 425 -8.30 2.99 -3.49
CA ASN A 425 -8.43 3.42 -2.10
C ASN A 425 -9.30 2.46 -1.27
N GLU A 426 -9.49 1.23 -1.73
CA GLU A 426 -10.43 0.27 -1.14
C GLU A 426 -9.85 -1.14 -1.03
N ASP A 427 -10.42 -1.95 -0.15
CA ASP A 427 -9.90 -3.25 0.26
C ASP A 427 -10.52 -4.44 -0.50
N MET A 428 -11.77 -4.33 -0.96
CA MET A 428 -12.56 -5.44 -1.49
C MET A 428 -12.05 -5.90 -2.85
N MET A 429 -11.92 -5.01 -3.83
CA MET A 429 -11.50 -5.41 -5.18
C MET A 429 -10.15 -6.15 -5.24
N PRO A 430 -9.10 -5.77 -4.48
CA PRO A 430 -7.86 -6.55 -4.47
C PRO A 430 -7.92 -7.80 -3.56
N MET A 431 -8.66 -7.78 -2.46
CA MET A 431 -8.52 -8.80 -1.39
C MET A 431 -9.76 -9.66 -1.14
N MET A 432 -10.88 -9.44 -1.82
CA MET A 432 -12.03 -10.35 -1.83
C MET A 432 -11.95 -11.31 -3.01
N TYR A 433 -12.20 -12.59 -2.74
CA TYR A 433 -12.45 -13.58 -3.79
C TYR A 433 -13.95 -13.67 -4.07
N LEU A 434 -14.33 -13.32 -5.30
CA LEU A 434 -15.70 -13.40 -5.83
C LEU A 434 -15.77 -14.55 -6.84
N PRO A 435 -16.39 -15.70 -6.49
CA PRO A 435 -16.26 -16.94 -7.26
C PRO A 435 -16.85 -16.88 -8.67
N HIS A 436 -17.82 -16.00 -8.90
CA HIS A 436 -18.53 -15.87 -10.18
C HIS A 436 -18.11 -14.65 -11.00
N LEU A 437 -17.08 -13.93 -10.54
CA LEU A 437 -16.53 -12.78 -11.26
C LEU A 437 -15.26 -13.19 -12.02
N ALA A 438 -15.29 -13.05 -13.34
CA ALA A 438 -14.10 -13.22 -14.16
C ALA A 438 -13.02 -12.20 -13.75
N ASN A 439 -11.77 -12.67 -13.58
CA ASN A 439 -10.66 -11.88 -13.04
C ASN A 439 -10.86 -11.38 -11.61
N SER A 440 -11.66 -12.08 -10.79
CA SER A 440 -11.64 -11.87 -9.35
C SER A 440 -10.22 -12.00 -8.81
N MET A 441 -9.86 -11.10 -7.89
CA MET A 441 -8.64 -11.20 -7.10
C MET A 441 -8.95 -12.02 -5.82
N GLY A 442 -8.52 -11.55 -4.65
CA GLY A 442 -8.75 -12.23 -3.37
C GLY A 442 -7.50 -12.77 -2.69
N TYR A 443 -6.37 -12.75 -3.39
CA TYR A 443 -5.08 -13.27 -2.91
C TYR A 443 -3.96 -12.23 -2.95
N VAL A 444 -4.30 -10.96 -3.18
CA VAL A 444 -3.31 -9.87 -3.13
C VAL A 444 -2.84 -9.72 -1.68
N SER A 445 -1.53 -9.67 -1.48
CA SER A 445 -0.94 -9.53 -0.15
C SER A 445 -1.35 -8.20 0.49
N THR A 446 -1.74 -8.27 1.76
CA THR A 446 -2.06 -7.08 2.58
C THR A 446 -0.91 -6.07 2.60
N ARG A 447 0.34 -6.52 2.49
CA ARG A 447 1.51 -5.62 2.44
C ARG A 447 1.57 -4.80 1.15
N VAL A 448 1.09 -5.35 0.02
CA VAL A 448 1.07 -4.64 -1.27
C VAL A 448 0.02 -3.55 -1.25
N VAL A 449 -1.19 -3.85 -0.78
CA VAL A 449 -2.28 -2.87 -0.66
C VAL A 449 -1.91 -1.77 0.33
N GLU A 450 -1.39 -2.14 1.51
CA GLU A 450 -0.94 -1.19 2.53
C GLU A 450 0.15 -0.25 1.98
N GLN A 451 1.13 -0.78 1.24
CA GLN A 451 2.20 0.03 0.66
C GLN A 451 1.67 0.97 -0.42
N MET A 452 0.77 0.50 -1.29
CA MET A 452 0.14 1.33 -2.32
C MET A 452 -0.60 2.53 -1.70
N TRP A 453 -1.33 2.32 -0.60
CA TRP A 453 -2.01 3.41 0.10
C TRP A 453 -1.02 4.39 0.75
N LYS A 454 0.08 3.90 1.34
CA LYS A 454 1.16 4.75 1.88
C LYS A 454 1.82 5.59 0.79
N ASP A 455 2.14 4.99 -0.35
CA ASP A 455 2.78 5.67 -1.47
C ASP A 455 1.88 6.78 -2.02
N LYS A 456 0.58 6.51 -2.16
CA LYS A 456 -0.40 7.53 -2.57
C LYS A 456 -0.50 8.65 -1.54
N PHE A 457 -0.62 8.33 -0.25
CA PHE A 457 -0.66 9.33 0.81
C PHE A 457 0.59 10.20 0.80
N LEU A 458 1.79 9.60 0.71
CA LEU A 458 3.05 10.34 0.71
C LEU A 458 3.17 11.23 -0.52
N TRP A 459 2.74 10.78 -1.70
CA TRP A 459 2.71 11.64 -2.88
C TRP A 459 1.83 12.88 -2.63
N LEU A 460 0.59 12.68 -2.17
CA LEU A 460 -0.33 13.78 -1.84
C LEU A 460 0.18 14.65 -0.69
N TRP A 461 0.89 14.07 0.28
CA TRP A 461 1.51 14.81 1.38
C TRP A 461 2.56 15.81 0.86
N GLU A 462 3.30 15.42 -0.19
CA GLU A 462 4.34 16.23 -0.81
C GLU A 462 3.80 17.24 -1.84
N THR A 463 2.66 16.96 -2.46
CA THR A 463 2.14 17.75 -3.60
C THR A 463 0.79 18.41 -3.35
N GLY A 464 0.04 17.98 -2.35
CA GLY A 464 -1.37 18.29 -2.14
C GLY A 464 -1.68 19.77 -1.95
N TYR A 465 -0.74 20.56 -1.41
CA TYR A 465 -0.88 22.02 -1.33
C TYR A 465 -1.05 22.71 -2.69
N LYS A 466 -0.72 22.03 -3.80
CA LYS A 466 -0.95 22.52 -5.17
C LYS A 466 -2.38 22.28 -5.65
N GLU A 467 -3.07 21.34 -5.02
CA GLU A 467 -4.40 20.87 -5.39
C GLU A 467 -5.46 21.31 -4.36
N GLY A 468 -5.05 21.65 -3.14
CA GLY A 468 -5.90 22.06 -2.03
C GLY A 468 -6.43 23.50 -2.04
N GLY A 469 -7.42 23.73 -1.17
CA GLY A 469 -7.99 25.05 -0.87
C GLY A 469 -7.39 25.69 0.39
N ASP A 470 -7.94 26.83 0.82
CA ASP A 470 -7.40 27.58 1.98
C ASP A 470 -7.65 26.86 3.33
N ALA A 471 -8.61 25.92 3.39
CA ALA A 471 -9.03 25.24 4.63
C ALA A 471 -8.40 23.84 4.87
N MET A 472 -7.96 23.15 3.82
CA MET A 472 -7.23 21.87 3.87
C MET A 472 -6.44 21.67 2.58
N ASP A 473 -5.31 20.95 2.66
CA ASP A 473 -4.48 20.67 1.47
C ASP A 473 -5.07 19.53 0.65
N PHE A 474 -5.53 18.45 1.27
CA PHE A 474 -6.24 17.38 0.57
C PHE A 474 -7.09 16.53 1.50
N VAL A 475 -8.03 15.81 0.87
CA VAL A 475 -8.82 14.73 1.46
C VAL A 475 -8.18 13.40 1.06
N PHE A 476 -7.98 12.51 2.03
CA PHE A 476 -7.48 11.16 1.79
C PHE A 476 -8.59 10.13 2.05
N PRO A 477 -9.33 9.70 1.01
CA PRO A 477 -10.38 8.71 1.16
C PRO A 477 -9.78 7.31 1.30
N ILE A 478 -10.32 6.53 2.24
CA ILE A 478 -10.02 5.11 2.43
C ILE A 478 -11.36 4.40 2.65
N LEU A 479 -11.61 3.36 1.88
CA LEU A 479 -12.78 2.52 2.01
C LEU A 479 -12.36 1.13 2.50
N VAL A 480 -13.12 0.59 3.45
CA VAL A 480 -12.99 -0.80 3.89
C VAL A 480 -14.36 -1.47 3.97
N HIS A 481 -14.38 -2.80 3.96
CA HIS A 481 -15.63 -3.56 4.10
C HIS A 481 -15.55 -4.55 5.26
N PRO A 482 -16.60 -4.75 6.07
CA PRO A 482 -16.64 -5.81 7.08
C PRO A 482 -16.44 -7.21 6.48
N ASP A 483 -16.85 -7.39 5.23
CA ASP A 483 -16.68 -8.59 4.41
C ASP A 483 -15.19 -8.98 4.24
N VAL A 484 -14.30 -7.98 4.23
CA VAL A 484 -12.89 -8.15 3.86
C VAL A 484 -11.97 -7.73 4.99
N SER A 485 -11.99 -6.45 5.36
CA SER A 485 -11.22 -5.93 6.50
C SER A 485 -11.62 -6.52 7.85
N GLY A 486 -12.80 -7.14 7.98
CA GLY A 486 -13.20 -7.91 9.15
C GLY A 486 -12.51 -9.29 9.27
N LEU A 487 -11.83 -9.77 8.22
CA LEU A 487 -11.11 -11.04 8.22
C LEU A 487 -9.84 -10.95 9.07
N ALA A 488 -9.56 -12.01 9.83
CA ALA A 488 -8.50 -12.02 10.85
C ALA A 488 -7.09 -11.74 10.31
N HIS A 489 -6.81 -12.11 9.05
CA HIS A 489 -5.52 -11.88 8.41
C HIS A 489 -5.42 -10.50 7.71
N ILE A 490 -6.55 -9.81 7.51
CA ILE A 490 -6.60 -8.49 6.86
C ILE A 490 -6.73 -7.36 7.88
N ILE A 491 -7.48 -7.54 8.97
CA ILE A 491 -7.74 -6.48 9.95
C ILE A 491 -6.48 -5.83 10.51
N GLY A 492 -5.39 -6.60 10.65
CA GLY A 492 -4.10 -6.08 11.09
C GLY A 492 -3.47 -5.09 10.10
N MET A 493 -3.80 -5.16 8.80
CA MET A 493 -3.42 -4.17 7.79
C MET A 493 -4.06 -2.81 8.08
N ILE A 494 -5.37 -2.80 8.35
CA ILE A 494 -6.12 -1.56 8.62
C ILE A 494 -5.65 -0.94 9.93
N ASP A 495 -5.47 -1.75 10.99
CA ASP A 495 -4.92 -1.28 12.27
C ASP A 495 -3.55 -0.61 12.09
N ARG A 496 -2.62 -1.27 11.38
CA ARG A 496 -1.30 -0.70 11.07
C ARG A 496 -1.39 0.59 10.26
N PHE A 497 -2.26 0.65 9.25
CA PHE A 497 -2.38 1.81 8.39
C PHE A 497 -2.95 3.02 9.12
N ILE A 498 -3.98 2.83 9.96
CA ILE A 498 -4.52 3.89 10.83
C ILE A 498 -3.43 4.40 11.78
N GLN A 499 -2.68 3.51 12.43
CA GLN A 499 -1.59 3.92 13.32
C GLN A 499 -0.48 4.68 12.57
N TRP A 500 -0.18 4.28 11.34
CA TRP A 500 0.77 5.00 10.49
C TRP A 500 0.28 6.41 10.15
N LEU A 501 -0.98 6.58 9.76
CA LEU A 501 -1.58 7.91 9.53
C LEU A 501 -1.55 8.79 10.79
N LYS A 502 -1.86 8.21 11.95
CA LYS A 502 -1.80 8.92 13.24
C LYS A 502 -0.39 9.38 13.62
N SER A 503 0.66 8.75 13.09
CA SER A 503 2.04 9.14 13.37
C SER A 503 2.41 10.54 12.81
N PHE A 504 1.59 11.09 11.90
CA PHE A 504 1.73 12.46 11.38
C PHE A 504 1.17 13.53 12.33
N GLY A 505 0.63 13.15 13.49
CA GLY A 505 0.17 14.07 14.54
C GLY A 505 -1.00 14.94 14.10
N ASP A 506 -1.03 16.18 14.60
CA ASP A 506 -2.16 17.14 14.41
C ASP A 506 -2.37 17.59 12.94
N SER A 507 -1.48 17.17 12.05
CA SER A 507 -1.59 17.44 10.61
C SER A 507 -2.59 16.50 9.92
N VAL A 508 -2.86 15.35 10.52
CA VAL A 508 -3.82 14.35 10.01
C VAL A 508 -5.02 14.29 10.93
N GLU A 509 -6.19 14.59 10.38
CA GLU A 509 -7.46 14.54 11.08
C GLU A 509 -8.36 13.49 10.44
N PHE A 510 -8.88 12.55 11.23
CA PHE A 510 -9.96 11.66 10.79
C PHE A 510 -11.28 12.40 10.93
N CYS A 511 -12.09 12.42 9.87
CA CYS A 511 -13.35 13.13 9.83
C CYS A 511 -14.46 12.23 9.27
N ARG A 512 -15.71 12.53 9.64
CA ARG A 512 -16.86 12.02 8.90
C ARG A 512 -16.90 12.68 7.54
N CYS A 513 -17.39 11.97 6.54
CA CYS A 513 -17.62 12.51 5.21
C CYS A 513 -18.53 13.76 5.26
N GLU A 514 -19.61 13.74 6.06
CA GLU A 514 -20.47 14.91 6.28
C GLU A 514 -19.67 16.14 6.73
N ASP A 515 -18.79 16.00 7.74
CA ASP A 515 -17.99 17.12 8.26
C ASP A 515 -17.04 17.70 7.20
N ILE A 516 -16.49 16.85 6.33
CA ILE A 516 -15.63 17.27 5.22
C ILE A 516 -16.46 18.05 4.19
N ALA A 517 -17.60 17.50 3.77
CA ALA A 517 -18.46 18.10 2.76
C ALA A 517 -19.06 19.44 3.23
N GLU A 518 -19.49 19.54 4.50
CA GLU A 518 -20.02 20.79 5.07
C GLU A 518 -18.96 21.90 5.10
N ALA A 519 -17.77 21.57 5.61
CA ALA A 519 -16.69 22.54 5.71
C ALA A 519 -16.28 23.06 4.32
N TRP A 520 -16.19 22.16 3.35
CA TRP A 520 -15.86 22.51 1.97
C TRP A 520 -16.96 23.35 1.31
N LEU A 521 -18.23 22.95 1.44
CA LEU A 521 -19.36 23.69 0.87
C LEU A 521 -19.45 25.12 1.43
N ALA A 522 -19.25 25.29 2.74
CA ALA A 522 -19.25 26.60 3.38
C ALA A 522 -18.12 27.51 2.83
N GLU A 523 -16.94 26.94 2.55
CA GLU A 523 -15.84 27.66 1.91
C GLU A 523 -16.22 28.12 0.50
N GLN A 524 -16.82 27.26 -0.32
CA GLN A 524 -17.23 27.60 -1.68
C GLN A 524 -18.32 28.69 -1.72
N GLN A 525 -19.33 28.61 -0.84
CA GLN A 525 -20.36 29.64 -0.71
C GLN A 525 -19.79 30.99 -0.25
N GLY A 526 -18.72 30.98 0.54
CA GLY A 526 -17.99 32.19 0.93
C GLY A 526 -17.23 32.83 -0.23
N LYS A 527 -16.75 32.04 -1.19
CA LYS A 527 -16.07 32.50 -2.41
C LYS A 527 -17.07 33.05 -3.43
N GLU A 528 -18.25 32.45 -3.59
CA GLU A 528 -19.30 32.93 -4.50
C GLU A 528 -19.86 34.31 -4.10
N LYS A 529 -19.92 34.60 -2.80
CA LYS A 529 -20.43 35.88 -2.26
C LYS A 529 -19.43 37.04 -2.34
N ARG A 530 -18.17 36.80 -2.72
CA ARG A 530 -17.11 37.81 -2.87
C ARG A 530 -16.93 38.15 -4.34
#